data_AF-A0A1S2LAC7-F1
#
_entry.id   AF-A0A1S2LAC7-F1
#
_cell.length_a   1.000
_cell.length_b   1.000
_cell.length_c   1.000
_cell.angle_alpha   90.00
_cell.angle_beta   90.00
_cell.angle_gamma   90.00
#
_symmetry.space_group_name_H-M   'P 1'
#
loop_
_entity.id
_entity.type
_entity.pdbx_description
1 polymer ?
#
loop_
_entity_poly.entity_id
_entity_poly.type
_entity_poly.pdbx_seq_one_letter_code
_entity_poly.pdbx_strand_id
1 'polypeptide(L)'
;MYRPAVQYDDDYRTFVSEVSKSTQLDRQQIIRAALFIAAHSLEYQMLLVPYLKEHMKLPIPNWTVDDHNMWLNQPIDPKKENDKSGHKKEISEYKSSISNEPKTELPIKYVFKQQGGIKFKVG
;
A
#
# COMPACT_ATOMS: atom_id res chain seq x y z
N MET A 1 -6.40 16.87 5.76
CA MET A 1 -6.37 15.52 5.15
C MET A 1 -6.82 15.61 3.69
N TYR A 2 -6.09 15.02 2.74
CA TYR A 2 -6.53 14.93 1.33
C TYR A 2 -7.44 13.71 1.16
N ARG A 3 -8.62 13.88 0.55
CA ARG A 3 -9.62 12.81 0.34
C ARG A 3 -10.03 12.79 -1.14
N PRO A 4 -9.30 12.09 -2.00
CA PRO A 4 -9.70 11.94 -3.38
C PRO A 4 -10.92 11.01 -3.48
N ALA A 5 -11.92 11.40 -4.28
CA ALA A 5 -12.95 10.48 -4.72
C ALA A 5 -12.40 9.72 -5.93
N VAL A 6 -12.15 8.42 -5.76
CA VAL A 6 -11.71 7.56 -6.87
C VAL A 6 -12.96 6.97 -7.52
N GLN A 7 -13.12 7.20 -8.82
CA GLN A 7 -14.07 6.48 -9.64
C GLN A 7 -13.39 5.23 -10.17
N TYR A 8 -14.05 4.08 -10.06
CA TYR A 8 -13.56 2.80 -10.55
C TYR A 8 -14.72 2.01 -11.14
N ASP A 9 -14.36 1.08 -12.02
CA ASP A 9 -15.27 0.13 -12.63
C ASP A 9 -15.98 -0.76 -11.57
N ASP A 10 -17.17 -1.27 -11.91
CA ASP A 10 -17.97 -2.09 -11.00
C ASP A 10 -17.27 -3.39 -10.59
N ASP A 11 -16.40 -3.95 -11.44
CA ASP A 11 -15.61 -5.13 -11.10
C ASP A 11 -14.63 -4.83 -9.95
N TYR A 12 -13.96 -3.67 -10.02
CA TYR A 12 -13.06 -3.21 -8.97
C TYR A 12 -13.82 -2.92 -7.67
N ARG A 13 -15.02 -2.32 -7.78
CA ARG A 13 -15.89 -2.08 -6.64
C ARG A 13 -16.26 -3.36 -5.93
N THR A 14 -16.64 -4.38 -6.71
CA THR A 14 -17.05 -5.68 -6.20
C THR A 14 -15.88 -6.35 -5.52
N PHE A 15 -14.72 -6.40 -6.17
CA PHE A 15 -13.49 -6.93 -5.58
C PHE A 15 -13.15 -6.30 -4.24
N VAL A 16 -13.07 -4.96 -4.15
CA VAL A 16 -12.75 -4.25 -2.91
C VAL A 16 -13.80 -4.53 -1.81
N SER A 17 -15.07 -4.68 -2.20
CA SER A 17 -16.15 -5.00 -1.26
C SER A 17 -16.00 -6.41 -0.70
N GLU A 18 -15.66 -7.40 -1.52
CA GLU A 18 -15.42 -8.77 -1.07
C GLU A 18 -14.16 -8.90 -0.19
N VAL A 19 -13.09 -8.17 -0.52
CA VAL A 19 -11.90 -8.09 0.35
C VAL A 19 -12.25 -7.47 1.71
N SER A 20 -13.08 -6.43 1.73
CA SER A 20 -13.53 -5.79 2.98
C SER A 20 -14.38 -6.73 3.83
N LYS A 21 -15.24 -7.56 3.22
CA LYS A 21 -15.99 -8.59 3.95
C LYS A 21 -15.09 -9.69 4.52
N SER A 22 -13.98 -9.96 3.85
CA SER A 22 -13.05 -11.06 4.18
C SER A 22 -11.93 -10.64 5.15
N THR A 23 -11.86 -9.37 5.52
CA THR A 23 -10.81 -8.81 6.38
C THR A 23 -11.43 -7.92 7.46
N GLN A 24 -10.61 -7.47 8.41
CA GLN A 24 -11.03 -6.44 9.37
C GLN A 24 -10.88 -5.01 8.82
N LEU A 25 -10.53 -4.89 7.54
CA LEU A 25 -10.22 -3.61 6.91
C LEU A 25 -11.45 -3.03 6.24
N ASP A 26 -11.63 -1.72 6.39
CA ASP A 26 -12.61 -0.98 5.61
C ASP A 26 -12.12 -0.75 4.16
N ARG A 27 -13.05 -0.39 3.27
CA ARG A 27 -12.74 -0.13 1.86
C ARG A 27 -11.66 0.94 1.67
N GLN A 28 -11.62 1.97 2.51
CA GLN A 28 -10.63 3.04 2.40
C GLN A 28 -9.24 2.56 2.85
N GLN A 29 -9.16 1.72 3.88
CA GLN A 29 -7.92 1.06 4.30
C GLN A 29 -7.40 0.16 3.19
N ILE A 30 -8.27 -0.64 2.55
CA ILE A 30 -7.88 -1.50 1.41
C ILE A 30 -7.35 -0.69 0.24
N ILE A 31 -8.04 0.38 -0.15
CA ILE A 31 -7.58 1.25 -1.25
C ILE A 31 -6.26 1.93 -0.91
N ARG A 32 -6.09 2.40 0.33
CA ARG A 32 -4.83 2.98 0.79
C ARG A 32 -3.70 1.95 0.82
N ALA A 33 -3.97 0.72 1.26
CA ALA A 33 -3.01 -0.38 1.26
C ALA A 33 -2.54 -0.70 -0.16
N ALA A 34 -3.48 -0.78 -1.11
CA ALA A 34 -3.18 -1.01 -2.52
C ALA A 34 -2.28 0.09 -3.09
N LEU A 35 -2.58 1.36 -2.83
CA LEU A 35 -1.74 2.47 -3.29
C LEU A 35 -0.36 2.48 -2.60
N PHE A 36 -0.32 2.16 -1.31
CA PHE A 36 0.89 2.10 -0.51
C PHE A 36 1.88 1.06 -1.07
N ILE A 37 1.42 -0.15 -1.38
CA ILE A 37 2.26 -1.20 -1.94
C ILE A 37 2.55 -1.00 -3.43
N ALA A 38 1.63 -0.39 -4.17
CA ALA A 38 1.80 -0.13 -5.61
C ALA A 38 3.07 0.67 -5.91
N ALA A 39 3.45 1.63 -5.07
CA ALA A 39 4.68 2.39 -5.23
C ALA A 39 5.95 1.51 -5.23
N HIS A 40 5.90 0.34 -4.58
CA HIS A 40 6.99 -0.63 -4.52
C HIS A 40 6.86 -1.78 -5.54
N SER A 41 5.74 -1.88 -6.25
CA SER A 41 5.49 -2.94 -7.24
C SER A 41 6.13 -2.59 -8.59
N LEU A 42 6.89 -3.54 -9.15
CA LEU A 42 7.46 -3.42 -10.49
C LEU A 42 6.36 -3.39 -11.56
N GLU A 43 5.32 -4.21 -11.40
CA GLU A 43 4.18 -4.27 -12.29
C GLU A 43 3.47 -2.92 -12.38
N TYR A 44 3.26 -2.28 -11.22
CA TYR A 44 2.68 -0.94 -11.18
C TYR A 44 3.58 0.09 -11.88
N GLN A 45 4.89 0.04 -11.66
CA GLN A 45 5.83 0.93 -12.34
C GLN A 45 5.81 0.71 -13.85
N MET A 46 5.77 -0.54 -14.32
CA MET A 46 5.68 -0.88 -15.75
C MET A 46 4.39 -0.36 -16.40
N LEU A 47 3.26 -0.35 -15.67
CA LEU A 47 2.01 0.26 -16.15
C LEU A 47 2.14 1.78 -16.35
N LEU A 48 2.94 2.47 -15.53
CA LEU A 48 3.11 3.92 -15.59
C LEU A 48 4.16 4.39 -16.60
N VAL A 49 5.18 3.57 -16.89
CA VAL A 49 6.31 3.93 -17.78
C VAL A 49 5.85 4.51 -19.13
N PRO A 50 4.86 3.94 -19.85
CA PRO A 50 4.40 4.49 -21.13
C PRO A 50 3.79 5.89 -21.05
N TYR A 51 3.38 6.31 -19.85
CA TYR A 51 2.73 7.60 -19.59
C TYR A 51 3.69 8.62 -18.95
N LEU A 52 4.98 8.31 -18.85
CA LEU A 52 5.98 9.25 -18.37
C LEU A 52 6.13 10.43 -19.33
N LYS A 53 6.22 11.63 -18.76
CA LYS A 53 6.63 12.82 -19.51
C LYS A 53 8.09 12.70 -19.93
N GLU A 54 8.46 13.39 -21.00
CA GLU A 54 9.82 13.40 -21.51
C GLU A 54 10.84 13.74 -20.42
N HIS A 55 11.92 12.96 -20.34
CA HIS A 55 13.00 13.07 -19.34
C HIS A 55 12.59 12.93 -17.87
N MET A 56 11.36 12.55 -17.55
CA MET A 56 10.93 12.31 -16.18
C MET A 56 11.18 10.85 -15.75
N LYS A 57 11.38 10.66 -14.46
CA LYS A 57 11.46 9.35 -13.80
C LYS A 57 10.29 9.19 -12.83
N LEU A 58 9.91 7.95 -12.56
CA LEU A 58 8.96 7.66 -11.49
C LEU A 58 9.58 8.03 -10.13
N PRO A 59 8.79 8.63 -9.21
CA PRO A 59 9.27 8.95 -7.88
C PRO A 59 9.56 7.67 -7.09
N ILE A 60 10.59 7.72 -6.25
CA ILE A 60 10.87 6.67 -5.27
C ILE A 60 10.08 7.02 -4.00
N PRO A 61 9.23 6.11 -3.47
CA PRO A 61 8.54 6.37 -2.21
C PRO A 61 9.56 6.59 -1.09
N ASN A 62 9.28 7.58 -0.23
CA ASN A 62 10.09 7.84 0.96
C ASN A 62 9.65 7.01 2.18
N TRP A 63 8.65 6.15 2.01
CA TRP A 63 8.23 5.14 2.97
C TRP A 63 8.76 3.77 2.56
N THR A 64 8.80 2.87 3.53
CA THR A 64 9.15 1.46 3.40
C THR A 64 7.90 0.59 3.51
N VAL A 65 7.99 -0.69 3.15
CA VAL A 65 6.87 -1.63 3.27
C VAL A 65 6.41 -1.83 4.72
N ASP A 66 7.28 -1.57 5.69
CA ASP A 66 7.02 -1.73 7.12
C ASP A 66 6.28 -0.54 7.74
N ASP A 67 6.13 0.57 7.00
CA ASP A 67 5.43 1.79 7.45
C ASP A 67 3.89 1.65 7.40
N HIS A 68 3.37 0.54 7.93
CA HIS A 68 1.95 0.16 7.85
C HIS A 68 1.00 1.23 8.41
N ASN A 69 1.47 2.02 9.37
CA ASN A 69 0.71 3.11 9.97
C ASN A 69 0.19 4.12 8.93
N MET A 70 0.89 4.31 7.81
CA MET A 70 0.54 5.29 6.78
C MET A 70 -0.75 4.94 6.03
N TRP A 71 -1.03 3.65 5.83
CA TRP A 71 -2.24 3.19 5.14
C TRP A 71 -3.32 2.68 6.11
N LEU A 72 -2.91 2.17 7.28
CA LEU A 72 -3.82 1.58 8.26
C LEU A 72 -4.59 2.65 9.04
N ASN A 73 -3.87 3.64 9.58
CA ASN A 73 -4.46 4.67 10.44
C ASN A 73 -4.92 5.86 9.58
N GLN A 74 -6.13 6.37 9.82
CA GLN A 74 -6.45 7.74 9.41
C GLN A 74 -6.06 8.67 10.56
N PRO A 75 -5.32 9.77 10.32
CA PRO A 75 -5.23 10.81 11.33
C PRO A 75 -6.66 11.30 11.59
N ILE A 76 -7.15 11.07 12.80
CA ILE A 76 -8.42 11.62 13.27
C ILE A 76 -8.24 13.13 13.25
N ASP A 77 -9.04 13.84 12.44
CA ASP A 77 -9.08 15.30 12.53
C ASP A 77 -9.65 15.63 13.94
N PRO A 78 -8.91 16.32 14.83
CA PRO A 78 -9.40 16.64 16.18
C PRO A 78 -10.57 17.65 16.18
N LYS A 79 -11.10 18.02 15.01
CA LYS A 79 -12.21 18.96 14.82
C LYS A 79 -13.52 18.26 14.42
N LYS A 80 -13.92 17.20 15.12
CA LYS A 80 -15.31 16.71 15.13
C LYS A 80 -15.71 16.05 16.46
N GLU A 81 -15.30 16.63 17.58
CA GLU A 81 -16.05 16.49 18.83
C GLU A 81 -16.77 17.81 19.06
N ASN A 82 -17.92 17.98 18.42
CA ASN A 82 -19.01 18.79 18.95
C ASN A 82 -20.32 18.33 18.31
N ASP A 83 -21.15 17.76 19.19
CA ASP A 83 -22.59 17.59 19.14
C ASP A 83 -23.24 16.31 18.57
N LYS A 84 -23.67 15.50 19.56
CA LYS A 84 -25.00 14.89 19.76
C LYS A 84 -25.28 13.52 19.13
N SER A 85 -24.75 12.48 19.77
CA SER A 85 -25.50 11.25 20.06
C SER A 85 -24.71 10.43 21.09
N GLY A 86 -25.26 10.27 22.29
CA GLY A 86 -24.63 9.57 23.37
C GLY A 86 -24.58 8.06 23.13
N HIS A 87 -23.44 7.56 22.65
CA HIS A 87 -23.00 6.20 22.90
C HIS A 87 -21.50 6.19 23.12
N LYS A 88 -21.11 6.07 24.38
CA LYS A 88 -19.74 5.75 24.82
C LYS A 88 -19.37 4.40 24.19
N LYS A 89 -18.45 4.38 23.22
CA LYS A 89 -17.66 3.19 22.93
C LYS A 89 -16.27 3.45 23.50
N GLU A 90 -15.93 2.65 24.51
CA GLU A 90 -14.61 2.61 25.11
C GLU A 90 -13.56 2.41 24.01
N ILE A 91 -12.67 3.40 23.90
CA ILE A 91 -11.45 3.27 23.11
C ILE A 91 -10.56 2.36 23.94
N SER A 92 -10.43 1.08 23.55
CA SER A 92 -9.43 0.20 24.14
C SER A 92 -8.05 0.72 23.71
N GLU A 93 -7.37 1.40 24.62
CA GLU A 93 -5.96 1.72 24.53
C GLU A 93 -5.18 0.44 24.21
N TYR A 94 -4.74 0.30 22.96
CA TYR A 94 -3.74 -0.71 22.61
C TYR A 94 -2.39 -0.18 23.13
N LYS A 95 -2.03 -0.62 24.33
CA LYS A 95 -0.71 -0.39 24.90
C LYS A 95 0.33 -1.07 24.00
N SER A 96 1.20 -0.27 23.38
CA SER A 96 2.41 -0.76 22.73
C SER A 96 3.41 -1.21 23.80
N SER A 97 3.40 -2.50 24.11
CA SER A 97 4.51 -3.14 24.82
C SER A 97 5.51 -3.66 23.80
N ILE A 98 6.64 -2.95 23.69
CA ILE A 98 7.89 -3.46 23.10
C ILE A 98 8.34 -4.68 23.93
N SER A 99 8.55 -5.83 23.29
CA SER A 99 9.82 -6.58 23.36
C SER A 99 9.77 -7.97 22.69
N ASN A 100 10.84 -8.22 21.95
CA ASN A 100 11.50 -9.50 21.60
C ASN A 100 11.12 -10.23 20.30
N GLU A 101 12.15 -10.40 19.46
CA GLU A 101 12.23 -11.22 18.24
C GLU A 101 11.65 -12.63 18.42
N PRO A 102 11.17 -13.22 17.31
CA PRO A 102 11.94 -14.31 16.73
C PRO A 102 12.16 -14.14 15.22
N LYS A 103 13.43 -14.23 14.81
CA LYS A 103 13.85 -14.37 13.42
C LYS A 103 13.15 -15.55 12.78
N THR A 104 12.34 -15.29 11.76
CA THR A 104 11.82 -16.33 10.87
C THR A 104 12.30 -15.99 9.47
N GLU A 105 13.45 -16.57 9.12
CA GLU A 105 14.06 -16.48 7.80
C GLU A 105 13.12 -17.15 6.78
N LEU A 106 12.48 -16.36 5.92
CA LEU A 106 11.83 -16.90 4.72
C LEU A 106 12.93 -17.26 3.71
N PRO A 107 12.94 -18.47 3.11
CA PRO A 107 14.01 -18.87 2.22
C PRO A 107 13.89 -18.12 0.89
N ILE A 108 14.69 -17.07 0.72
CA ILE A 108 14.87 -16.41 -0.56
C ILE A 108 15.71 -17.34 -1.44
N LYS A 109 15.06 -18.15 -2.28
CA LYS A 109 15.75 -18.84 -3.38
C LYS A 109 16.03 -17.84 -4.49
N TYR A 110 17.19 -17.18 -4.42
CA TYR A 110 17.81 -16.58 -5.59
C TYR A 110 18.29 -17.72 -6.52
N VAL A 111 17.66 -17.86 -7.69
CA VAL A 111 18.25 -18.61 -8.81
C VAL A 111 18.73 -17.59 -9.84
N PHE A 112 19.97 -17.16 -9.69
CA PHE A 112 20.70 -16.50 -10.77
C PHE A 112 21.01 -17.54 -11.85
N LYS A 113 20.46 -17.35 -13.06
CA LYS A 113 21.08 -17.90 -14.29
C LYS A 113 21.69 -16.73 -15.05
N GLN A 114 23.01 -16.55 -14.91
CA GLN A 114 23.80 -15.77 -15.84
C GLN A 114 24.34 -16.68 -16.94
N GLN A 115 23.69 -16.72 -18.10
CA GLN A 115 24.27 -17.14 -19.41
C GLN A 115 23.35 -16.53 -20.48
N GLY A 116 23.76 -15.72 -21.46
CA GLY A 116 25.07 -15.31 -21.94
C GLY A 116 24.88 -14.15 -22.94
N GLY A 117 25.95 -13.40 -23.15
CA GLY A 117 25.96 -12.07 -23.78
C GLY A 117 25.51 -11.99 -25.24
N ILE A 118 25.04 -10.79 -25.57
CA ILE A 118 24.74 -10.32 -26.92
C ILE A 118 26.05 -10.23 -27.71
N LYS A 119 26.18 -10.94 -28.83
CA LYS A 119 27.22 -10.70 -29.84
C LYS A 119 26.70 -9.66 -30.83
N PHE A 120 27.35 -8.50 -30.87
CA PHE A 120 27.21 -7.54 -31.96
C PHE A 120 28.06 -8.03 -33.14
N LYS A 121 27.51 -8.00 -34.36
CA LYS A 121 28.28 -8.04 -35.60
C LYS A 121 27.94 -6.80 -36.41
N VAL A 122 28.88 -5.87 -36.43
CA VAL A 122 28.95 -4.77 -37.39
C VAL A 122 29.75 -5.30 -38.59
N GLY A 123 29.18 -5.16 -39.78
CA GLY A 123 29.76 -5.63 -41.05
C GLY A 123 28.69 -5.66 -42.11
#